data_AF-A0A519XAH1-F1
#
_entry.id   AF-A0A519XAH1-F1
#
_cell.length_a   1.000
_cell.length_b   1.000
_cell.length_c   1.000
_cell.angle_alpha   90.00
_cell.angle_beta   90.00
_cell.angle_gamma   90.00
#
_symmetry.space_group_name_H-M   'P 1'
#
loop_
_entity.id
_entity.type
_entity.pdbx_description
1 polymer ?
#
loop_
_entity_poly.entity_id
_entity_poly.type
_entity_poly.pdbx_seq_one_letter_code
_entity_poly.pdbx_strand_id
1 'polypeptide(L)'
;SLYTLNSFKGEFGYSFKENQFKEHIFNPISVNYVQPKIARNVVEQDLYDSIPGLRYTLQKQLIIGSNYNFTYTDQMDESRRNNMYFNGSVETGGNVWGLFTPKDGNGQRSLFNVPLNQFVRLEADFRDYYKINRAVTWANRLNLGYGYAYGSSTSLPFVRQFFAGGSNDIRAFKARSLGPGTYKVADSIRFADQGGDIKLMLNTELRFKIVSVLYGALFADAGNVWLRKEDEGIPATATTPAVQGRPGSEFKLSNVLSELAVGTGAGLRVDATIFVIRLDVAFPVRKPWLPNGERWVFDDIKFGSSSWRRDNLIYNIGIGYPF
;
A
#
# COMPACT_ATOMS: atom_id res chain seq x y z
N SER A 1 22.04 -2.19 9.33
CA SER A 1 21.18 -2.02 8.14
C SER A 1 22.01 -2.22 6.88
N LEU A 2 21.42 -2.70 5.79
CA LEU A 2 22.12 -2.85 4.49
C LEU A 2 22.18 -1.52 3.71
N TYR A 3 21.20 -0.64 3.93
CA TYR A 3 21.13 0.71 3.39
C TYR A 3 20.48 1.67 4.38
N THR A 4 20.60 2.97 4.11
CA THR A 4 19.93 4.08 4.80
C THR A 4 19.18 4.91 3.76
N LEU A 5 17.96 5.32 4.05
CA LEU A 5 17.19 6.26 3.23
C LEU A 5 17.25 7.64 3.88
N ASN A 6 17.88 8.62 3.21
CA ASN A 6 17.79 10.02 3.60
C ASN A 6 16.65 10.66 2.79
N SER A 7 15.66 11.27 3.45
CA SER A 7 14.59 12.02 2.80
C SER A 7 14.55 13.47 3.28
N PHE A 8 14.28 14.38 2.35
CA PHE A 8 13.93 15.77 2.62
C PHE A 8 12.57 16.05 1.98
N LYS A 9 11.59 16.50 2.78
CA LYS A 9 10.27 16.92 2.31
C LYS A 9 10.04 18.37 2.73
N GLY A 10 9.64 19.21 1.78
CA GLY A 10 9.18 20.57 2.02
C GLY A 10 7.91 20.84 1.23
N GLU A 11 6.91 21.44 1.87
CA GLU A 11 5.61 21.74 1.25
C GLU A 11 5.19 23.17 1.60
N PHE A 12 4.53 23.83 0.66
CA PHE A 12 3.81 25.08 0.87
C PHE A 12 2.37 24.90 0.40
N GLY A 13 1.41 25.29 1.24
CA GLY A 13 0.00 25.09 0.96
C GLY A 13 -0.96 25.63 2.02
N TYR A 14 -2.22 25.33 1.79
CA TYR A 14 -3.38 25.85 2.50
C TYR A 14 -4.18 24.68 3.07
N SER A 15 -4.56 24.75 4.35
CA SER A 15 -5.62 23.92 4.92
C SER A 15 -6.84 24.79 5.16
N PHE A 16 -8.00 24.36 4.68
CA PHE A 16 -9.28 25.02 4.93
C PHE A 16 -10.37 24.03 5.30
N LYS A 17 -11.23 24.41 6.25
CA LYS A 17 -12.42 23.66 6.64
C LYS A 17 -13.64 24.36 6.05
N GLU A 18 -14.32 23.70 5.12
CA GLU A 18 -15.56 24.23 4.52
C GLU A 18 -16.67 24.24 5.58
N ASN A 19 -16.67 23.25 6.47
CA ASN A 19 -17.54 23.14 7.65
C ASN A 19 -16.95 22.09 8.61
N GLN A 20 -17.66 21.77 9.70
CA GLN A 20 -17.22 20.81 10.72
C GLN A 20 -16.96 19.37 10.20
N PHE A 21 -17.52 19.00 9.05
CA PHE A 21 -17.39 17.67 8.46
C PHE A 21 -16.40 17.62 7.28
N LYS A 22 -16.02 18.76 6.69
CA LYS A 22 -15.24 18.85 5.45
C LYS A 22 -13.94 19.63 5.63
N GLU A 23 -12.82 18.99 5.34
CA GLU A 23 -11.48 19.58 5.36
C GLU A 23 -10.79 19.38 4.01
N HIS A 24 -10.06 20.40 3.57
CA HIS A 24 -9.35 20.44 2.30
C HIS A 24 -7.92 20.91 2.55
N ILE A 25 -6.94 20.15 2.06
CA ILE A 25 -5.53 20.50 2.14
C ILE A 25 -5.00 20.59 0.70
N PHE A 26 -4.50 21.75 0.30
CA PHE A 26 -3.94 21.99 -1.02
C PHE A 26 -2.50 22.50 -0.92
N ASN A 27 -1.55 21.66 -1.34
CA ASN A 27 -0.14 22.00 -1.46
C ASN A 27 0.20 22.22 -2.95
N PRO A 28 0.09 23.47 -3.48
CA PRO A 28 0.51 23.79 -4.84
C PRO A 28 1.99 23.50 -5.09
N ILE A 29 2.83 23.54 -4.05
CA ILE A 29 4.26 23.19 -4.13
C ILE A 29 4.59 22.16 -3.06
N SER A 30 4.97 20.96 -3.51
CA SER A 30 5.52 19.87 -2.71
C SER A 30 6.83 19.41 -3.36
N VAL A 31 7.90 19.43 -2.57
CA VAL A 31 9.23 18.93 -2.92
C VAL A 31 9.56 17.74 -2.02
N ASN A 32 9.83 16.59 -2.60
CA ASN A 32 10.34 15.41 -1.91
C ASN A 32 11.59 14.89 -2.62
N TYR A 33 12.73 14.95 -1.94
CA TYR A 33 13.99 14.38 -2.41
C TYR A 33 14.36 13.19 -1.52
N VAL A 34 14.52 12.01 -2.14
CA VAL A 34 14.93 10.79 -1.46
C VAL A 34 16.27 10.33 -2.03
N GLN A 35 17.26 10.21 -1.16
CA GLN A 35 18.60 9.71 -1.46
C GLN A 35 18.89 8.46 -0.63
N PRO A 36 18.80 7.27 -1.24
CA PRO A 36 19.35 6.05 -0.69
C PRO A 36 20.88 6.13 -0.58
N LYS A 37 21.42 5.45 0.43
CA LYS A 37 22.86 5.20 0.64
C LYS A 37 23.05 3.76 1.08
N ILE A 38 23.74 2.95 0.27
CA ILE A 38 24.13 1.59 0.64
C ILE A 38 25.27 1.66 1.68
N ALA A 39 25.32 0.68 2.59
CA ALA A 39 26.37 0.61 3.61
C ALA A 39 27.73 0.30 2.96
N ARG A 40 28.79 1.02 3.36
CA ARG A 40 30.14 0.96 2.75
C ARG A 40 30.79 -0.43 2.72
N ASN A 41 30.28 -1.37 3.50
CA ASN A 41 30.78 -2.74 3.65
C ASN A 41 29.96 -3.79 2.87
N VAL A 42 29.07 -3.37 1.97
CA VAL A 42 28.26 -4.26 1.12
C VAL A 42 28.47 -3.87 -0.34
N VAL A 43 28.69 -4.86 -1.20
CA VAL A 43 28.77 -4.65 -2.64
C VAL A 43 27.37 -4.34 -3.17
N GLU A 44 27.23 -3.23 -3.88
CA GLU A 44 25.94 -2.76 -4.43
C GLU A 44 25.35 -3.75 -5.44
N GLN A 45 26.20 -4.42 -6.21
CA GLN A 45 25.83 -5.45 -7.18
C GLN A 45 25.18 -6.67 -6.50
N ASP A 46 25.86 -7.28 -5.53
CA ASP A 46 25.36 -8.42 -4.74
C ASP A 46 24.00 -8.14 -4.08
N LEU A 47 23.74 -6.89 -3.67
CA LEU A 47 22.47 -6.44 -3.12
C LEU A 47 21.33 -6.44 -4.16
N TYR A 48 21.60 -5.98 -5.38
CA TYR A 48 20.61 -5.98 -6.46
C TYR A 48 20.35 -7.37 -7.02
N ASP A 49 21.40 -8.19 -7.14
CA ASP A 49 21.31 -9.54 -7.71
C ASP A 49 20.67 -10.53 -6.71
N SER A 50 20.68 -10.24 -5.40
CA SER A 50 20.02 -11.06 -4.37
C SER A 50 18.58 -10.62 -4.00
N ILE A 51 18.14 -9.42 -4.38
CA ILE A 51 16.79 -8.91 -4.07
C ILE A 51 16.15 -8.27 -5.31
N PRO A 52 15.31 -9.02 -6.06
CA PRO A 52 14.57 -8.50 -7.21
C PRO A 52 13.78 -7.22 -6.88
N GLY A 53 13.86 -6.23 -7.78
CA GLY A 53 13.24 -4.91 -7.59
C GLY A 53 14.01 -3.94 -6.67
N LEU A 54 15.00 -4.36 -5.88
CA LEU A 54 15.73 -3.46 -4.98
C LEU A 54 16.44 -2.32 -5.73
N ARG A 55 16.89 -2.56 -6.96
CA ARG A 55 17.47 -1.54 -7.85
C ARG A 55 16.49 -0.42 -8.22
N TYR A 56 15.18 -0.65 -8.13
CA TYR A 56 14.16 0.40 -8.29
C TYR A 56 13.94 1.15 -6.96
N THR A 57 13.91 0.42 -5.85
CA THR A 57 13.80 0.94 -4.48
C THR A 57 14.95 1.86 -4.08
N LEU A 58 16.19 1.58 -4.51
CA LEU A 58 17.39 2.33 -4.13
C LEU A 58 17.82 3.42 -5.14
N GLN A 59 16.97 3.78 -6.10
CA GLN A 59 17.20 4.96 -6.94
C GLN A 59 17.04 6.27 -6.17
N LYS A 60 17.87 7.28 -6.51
CA LYS A 60 17.64 8.66 -6.10
C LYS A 60 16.37 9.18 -6.78
N GLN A 61 15.45 9.75 -6.01
CA GLN A 61 14.17 10.23 -6.51
C GLN A 61 13.99 11.70 -6.13
N LEU A 62 13.86 12.57 -7.14
CA LEU A 62 13.39 13.94 -6.98
C LEU A 62 11.94 14.01 -7.51
N ILE A 63 11.03 14.41 -6.63
CA ILE A 63 9.61 14.61 -6.91
C ILE A 63 9.31 16.07 -6.57
N ILE A 64 8.91 16.85 -7.58
CA ILE A 64 8.43 18.22 -7.41
C ILE A 64 7.10 18.35 -8.14
N GLY A 65 6.07 18.79 -7.45
CA GLY A 65 4.73 18.97 -8.02
C GLY A 65 3.74 19.48 -6.99
N SER A 66 2.48 19.09 -7.12
CA SER A 66 1.37 19.58 -6.29
C SER A 66 0.56 18.41 -5.75
N ASN A 67 0.03 18.53 -4.53
CA ASN A 67 -0.94 17.59 -3.99
C ASN A 67 -2.19 18.28 -3.42
N TYR A 68 -3.32 17.60 -3.53
CA TYR A 68 -4.61 18.00 -3.00
C TYR A 68 -5.24 16.83 -2.26
N ASN A 69 -5.85 17.10 -1.11
CA ASN A 69 -6.51 16.13 -0.27
C ASN A 69 -7.84 16.70 0.22
N PHE A 70 -8.95 16.07 -0.12
CA PHE A 70 -10.26 16.32 0.45
C PHE A 70 -10.61 15.23 1.45
N THR A 71 -11.05 15.62 2.65
CA THR A 71 -11.56 14.74 3.70
C THR A 71 -12.98 15.14 4.05
N TYR A 72 -13.91 14.18 4.00
CA TYR A 72 -15.23 14.27 4.62
C TYR A 72 -15.33 13.26 5.76
N THR A 73 -15.84 13.66 6.92
CA THR A 73 -16.15 12.74 8.02
C THR A 73 -17.29 13.26 8.88
N ASP A 74 -18.26 12.40 9.20
CA ASP A 74 -19.27 12.65 10.23
C ASP A 74 -19.14 11.70 11.44
N GLN A 75 -17.99 11.02 11.58
CA GLN A 75 -17.74 10.00 12.61
C GLN A 75 -17.91 10.49 14.06
N MET A 76 -17.82 11.80 14.30
CA MET A 76 -18.03 12.43 15.62
C MET A 76 -19.52 12.57 15.98
N ASP A 77 -20.44 12.38 15.04
CA ASP A 77 -21.88 12.36 15.31
C ASP A 77 -22.30 10.97 15.79
N GLU A 78 -22.12 10.71 17.08
CA GLU A 78 -22.49 9.45 17.72
C GLU A 78 -23.99 9.12 17.59
N SER A 79 -24.86 10.13 17.38
CA SER A 79 -26.32 9.95 17.31
C SER A 79 -26.77 9.23 16.03
N ARG A 80 -26.01 9.35 14.94
CA ARG A 80 -26.34 8.75 13.65
C ARG A 80 -26.30 7.24 13.68
N ARG A 81 -27.21 6.59 12.95
CA ARG A 81 -27.17 5.13 12.73
C ARG A 81 -26.07 4.70 11.75
N ASN A 82 -25.72 5.55 10.79
CA ASN A 82 -24.58 5.33 9.92
C ASN A 82 -23.64 6.54 10.00
N ASN A 83 -22.34 6.29 10.13
CA ASN A 83 -21.32 7.31 10.00
C ASN A 83 -20.41 6.99 8.82
N MET A 84 -19.94 8.01 8.13
CA MET A 84 -19.15 7.91 6.91
C MET A 84 -17.84 8.67 7.03
N TYR A 85 -16.79 8.11 6.45
CA TYR A 85 -15.52 8.79 6.22
C TYR A 85 -15.13 8.63 4.75
N PHE A 86 -14.71 9.72 4.12
CA PHE A 86 -14.15 9.70 2.78
C PHE A 86 -12.89 10.56 2.75
N ASN A 87 -11.80 10.01 2.22
CA ASN A 87 -10.60 10.75 1.88
C ASN A 87 -10.32 10.56 0.38
N GLY A 88 -10.23 11.64 -0.37
CA GLY A 88 -9.85 11.65 -1.78
C GLY A 88 -8.63 12.51 -1.98
N SER A 89 -7.53 11.92 -2.46
CA SER A 89 -6.27 12.62 -2.72
C SER A 89 -5.81 12.51 -4.18
N VAL A 90 -5.18 13.58 -4.63
CA VAL A 90 -4.57 13.73 -5.95
C VAL A 90 -3.15 14.25 -5.72
N GLU A 91 -2.13 13.51 -6.14
CA GLU A 91 -0.75 13.99 -6.19
C GLU A 91 -0.25 14.00 -7.62
N THR A 92 0.56 15.00 -7.94
CA THR A 92 1.26 15.15 -9.22
C THR A 92 2.74 15.35 -8.96
N GLY A 93 3.58 14.78 -9.83
CA GLY A 93 5.02 14.95 -9.80
C GLY A 93 5.54 15.25 -11.20
N GLY A 94 6.46 16.19 -11.33
CA GLY A 94 7.14 16.50 -12.59
C GLY A 94 6.29 17.14 -13.69
N ASN A 95 5.00 17.40 -13.46
CA ASN A 95 4.08 17.95 -14.47
C ASN A 95 4.57 19.31 -15.01
N VAL A 96 4.66 20.32 -14.15
CA VAL A 96 5.04 21.70 -14.53
C VAL A 96 6.52 21.77 -14.90
N TRP A 97 7.41 21.27 -14.03
CA TRP A 97 8.85 21.32 -14.23
C TRP A 97 9.31 20.56 -15.49
N GLY A 98 8.64 19.47 -15.83
CA GLY A 98 8.90 18.72 -17.06
C GLY A 98 8.46 19.41 -18.35
N LEU A 99 7.83 20.59 -18.31
CA LEU A 99 7.68 21.46 -19.47
C LEU A 99 8.98 22.24 -19.76
N PHE A 100 9.69 22.64 -18.71
CA PHE A 100 10.87 23.52 -18.78
C PHE A 100 12.21 22.77 -18.75
N THR A 101 12.27 21.59 -18.15
CA THR A 101 13.47 20.74 -18.16
C THR A 101 13.63 20.04 -19.53
N PRO A 102 14.72 20.24 -20.28
CA PRO A 102 14.94 19.56 -21.57
C PRO A 102 15.06 18.03 -21.41
N LYS A 103 14.89 17.31 -22.52
CA LYS A 103 15.18 15.87 -22.58
C LYS A 103 16.66 15.65 -22.97
N ASP A 104 17.26 14.61 -22.44
CA ASP A 104 18.53 14.07 -22.91
C ASP A 104 18.35 13.18 -24.17
N GLY A 105 19.45 12.60 -24.67
CA GLY A 105 19.43 11.68 -25.81
C GLY A 105 18.69 10.36 -25.57
N ASN A 106 18.38 10.01 -24.32
CA ASN A 106 17.57 8.85 -23.93
C ASN A 106 16.09 9.23 -23.72
N GLY A 107 15.72 10.50 -23.92
CA GLY A 107 14.39 11.03 -23.69
C GLY A 107 14.05 11.32 -22.22
N GLN A 108 15.00 11.15 -21.30
CA GLN A 108 14.86 11.41 -19.87
C GLN A 108 15.01 12.90 -19.58
N ARG A 109 14.24 13.42 -18.62
CA ARG A 109 14.39 14.78 -18.08
C ARG A 109 15.08 14.68 -16.71
N SER A 110 16.08 15.52 -16.46
CA SER A 110 16.80 15.52 -15.18
C SER A 110 17.00 16.95 -14.65
N LEU A 111 16.92 17.09 -13.33
CA LEU A 111 17.12 18.35 -12.62
C LEU A 111 18.14 18.11 -11.50
N PHE A 112 19.16 18.96 -11.39
CA PHE A 112 20.31 18.77 -10.48
C PHE A 112 20.99 17.38 -10.61
N ASN A 113 21.05 16.84 -11.83
CA ASN A 113 21.55 15.48 -12.13
C ASN A 113 20.77 14.35 -11.40
N VAL A 114 19.47 14.56 -11.15
CA VAL A 114 18.52 13.54 -10.66
C VAL A 114 17.37 13.41 -11.66
N PRO A 115 16.94 12.19 -12.04
CA PRO A 115 15.78 11.99 -12.90
C PRO A 115 14.51 12.65 -12.35
N LEU A 116 13.84 13.44 -13.19
CA LEU A 116 12.56 14.07 -12.85
C LEU A 116 11.43 13.08 -13.10
N ASN A 117 10.81 12.60 -12.03
CA ASN A 117 9.70 11.65 -12.13
C ASN A 117 8.40 12.37 -12.51
N GLN A 118 7.84 12.03 -13.69
CA GLN A 118 6.57 12.59 -14.17
C GLN A 118 5.42 11.60 -13.89
N PHE A 119 4.44 11.99 -13.07
CA PHE A 119 3.29 11.12 -12.73
C PHE A 119 2.06 11.88 -12.23
N VAL A 120 0.90 11.20 -12.32
CA VAL A 120 -0.32 11.51 -11.56
C VAL A 120 -0.65 10.29 -10.68
N ARG A 121 -1.03 10.53 -9.43
CA ARG A 121 -1.45 9.53 -8.44
C ARG A 121 -2.79 9.94 -7.85
N LEU A 122 -3.77 9.04 -7.89
CA LEU A 122 -5.10 9.20 -7.33
C LEU A 122 -5.28 8.16 -6.22
N GLU A 123 -5.86 8.55 -5.09
CA GLU A 123 -6.25 7.60 -4.04
C GLU A 123 -7.58 8.02 -3.41
N ALA A 124 -8.45 7.04 -3.16
CA ALA A 124 -9.73 7.22 -2.48
C ALA A 124 -9.85 6.19 -1.36
N ASP A 125 -10.12 6.62 -0.13
CA ASP A 125 -10.39 5.79 1.04
C ASP A 125 -11.79 6.11 1.55
N PHE A 126 -12.74 5.23 1.24
CA PHE A 126 -14.14 5.31 1.67
C PHE A 126 -14.39 4.34 2.82
N ARG A 127 -15.09 4.78 3.86
CA ARG A 127 -15.46 3.98 5.03
C ARG A 127 -16.89 4.24 5.46
N ASP A 128 -17.55 3.20 5.93
CA ASP A 128 -18.95 3.17 6.35
C ASP A 128 -19.06 2.44 7.69
N TYR A 129 -19.88 2.97 8.62
CA TYR A 129 -19.99 2.49 9.99
C TYR A 129 -21.46 2.35 10.40
N TYR A 130 -22.10 1.30 9.89
CA TYR A 130 -23.50 1.01 10.15
C TYR A 130 -23.71 0.41 11.54
N LYS A 131 -24.26 1.20 12.47
CA LYS A 131 -24.68 0.78 13.81
C LYS A 131 -25.96 -0.06 13.69
N ILE A 132 -25.80 -1.38 13.62
CA ILE A 132 -26.92 -2.34 13.59
C ILE A 132 -27.79 -2.13 14.83
N ASN A 133 -27.15 -2.04 16.01
CA ASN A 133 -27.77 -1.69 17.28
C ASN A 133 -26.72 -1.04 18.23
N ARG A 134 -27.10 -0.71 19.47
CA ARG A 134 -26.22 -0.04 20.45
C ARG A 134 -24.96 -0.83 20.86
N ALA A 135 -24.90 -2.13 20.58
CA ALA A 135 -23.79 -3.01 20.93
C ALA A 135 -23.07 -3.60 19.70
N VAL A 136 -23.57 -3.39 18.48
CA VAL A 136 -23.04 -4.02 17.26
C VAL A 136 -22.97 -3.01 16.10
N THR A 137 -21.76 -2.83 15.56
CA THR A 137 -21.47 -1.95 14.41
C THR A 137 -20.81 -2.77 13.31
N TRP A 138 -21.36 -2.68 12.10
CA TRP A 138 -20.74 -3.22 10.89
C TRP A 138 -19.91 -2.11 10.25
N ALA A 139 -18.59 -2.28 10.25
CA ALA A 139 -17.63 -1.33 9.70
C ALA A 139 -17.10 -1.86 8.36
N ASN A 140 -17.12 -1.03 7.33
CA ASN A 140 -16.66 -1.36 5.98
C ASN A 140 -15.65 -0.32 5.49
N ARG A 141 -14.70 -0.75 4.66
CA ARG A 141 -13.74 0.14 3.98
C ARG A 141 -13.46 -0.32 2.56
N LEU A 142 -13.37 0.64 1.66
CA LEU A 142 -12.94 0.51 0.27
C LEU A 142 -11.81 1.52 0.05
N ASN A 143 -10.59 1.04 -0.22
CA ASN A 143 -9.46 1.90 -0.56
C ASN A 143 -8.93 1.56 -1.96
N LEU A 144 -9.01 2.55 -2.85
CA LEU A 144 -8.69 2.48 -4.26
C LEU A 144 -7.50 3.39 -4.56
N GLY A 145 -6.56 2.92 -5.37
CA GLY A 145 -5.40 3.69 -5.81
C GLY A 145 -5.14 3.53 -7.30
N TYR A 146 -4.80 4.61 -7.99
CA TYR A 146 -4.41 4.57 -9.40
C TYR A 146 -3.25 5.53 -9.69
N GLY A 147 -2.18 4.98 -10.25
CA GLY A 147 -0.94 5.65 -10.58
C GLY A 147 -0.65 5.61 -12.07
N TYR A 148 -0.39 6.77 -12.65
CA TYR A 148 0.01 6.91 -14.04
C TYR A 148 1.33 7.68 -14.13
N ALA A 149 2.43 6.94 -14.20
CA ALA A 149 3.73 7.48 -14.57
C ALA A 149 3.87 7.59 -16.10
N TYR A 150 4.59 8.63 -16.53
CA TYR A 150 4.81 8.95 -17.94
C TYR A 150 6.17 9.63 -18.15
N GLY A 151 6.44 10.07 -19.39
CA GLY A 151 7.76 10.57 -19.76
C GLY A 151 8.74 9.41 -19.88
N SER A 152 9.77 9.38 -19.04
CA SER A 152 10.79 8.32 -19.01
C SER A 152 10.50 7.18 -18.02
N SER A 153 9.40 7.23 -17.27
CA SER A 153 9.04 6.22 -16.26
C SER A 153 7.76 5.47 -16.66
N THR A 154 7.79 4.13 -16.56
CA THR A 154 6.65 3.25 -16.87
C THR A 154 5.70 3.06 -15.69
N SER A 155 6.25 3.01 -14.48
CA SER A 155 5.62 2.83 -13.16
C SER A 155 5.85 4.04 -12.24
N LEU A 156 5.04 4.17 -11.18
CA LEU A 156 5.20 5.20 -10.15
C LEU A 156 6.55 5.04 -9.42
N PRO A 157 7.21 6.14 -9.02
CA PRO A 157 8.40 6.07 -8.17
C PRO A 157 8.13 5.26 -6.91
N PHE A 158 9.07 4.42 -6.49
CA PHE A 158 8.85 3.47 -5.40
C PHE A 158 8.31 4.10 -4.10
N VAL A 159 8.72 5.33 -3.75
CA VAL A 159 8.23 6.06 -2.55
C VAL A 159 6.82 6.66 -2.70
N ARG A 160 6.14 6.35 -3.81
CA ARG A 160 4.76 6.74 -4.16
C ARG A 160 3.89 5.59 -4.64
N GLN A 161 4.48 4.43 -4.90
CA GLN A 161 3.74 3.20 -5.15
C GLN A 161 2.82 2.85 -3.98
N PHE A 162 1.77 2.13 -4.31
CA PHE A 162 0.85 1.53 -3.36
C PHE A 162 1.43 0.22 -2.83
N PHE A 163 1.15 -0.08 -1.57
CA PHE A 163 1.57 -1.31 -0.90
C PHE A 163 0.34 -2.05 -0.34
N ALA A 164 0.52 -3.34 -0.03
CA ALA A 164 -0.55 -4.22 0.42
C ALA A 164 -0.07 -5.19 1.51
N GLY A 165 -1.01 -5.60 2.38
CA GLY A 165 -0.74 -6.47 3.54
C GLY A 165 -0.28 -5.70 4.78
N GLY A 166 -0.44 -6.31 5.95
CA GLY A 166 -0.21 -5.70 7.26
C GLY A 166 -1.48 -5.16 7.91
N SER A 167 -1.34 -4.63 9.13
CA SER A 167 -2.48 -4.39 10.04
C SER A 167 -3.54 -3.39 9.56
N ASN A 168 -3.17 -2.48 8.65
CA ASN A 168 -4.06 -1.43 8.09
C ASN A 168 -4.56 -1.72 6.66
N ASP A 169 -4.21 -2.85 6.06
CA ASP A 169 -4.62 -3.22 4.69
C ASP A 169 -5.22 -4.62 4.64
N ILE A 170 -4.41 -5.67 4.82
CA ILE A 170 -4.88 -7.07 4.85
C ILE A 170 -4.11 -7.81 5.94
N ARG A 171 -4.75 -8.01 7.09
CA ARG A 171 -4.11 -8.46 8.35
C ARG A 171 -3.50 -9.85 8.29
N ALA A 172 -3.98 -10.69 7.36
CA ALA A 172 -3.51 -12.06 7.13
C ALA A 172 -2.16 -12.17 6.40
N PHE A 173 -1.59 -11.05 5.94
CA PHE A 173 -0.31 -11.02 5.23
C PHE A 173 0.62 -10.00 5.87
N LYS A 174 1.93 -10.16 5.67
CA LYS A 174 2.94 -9.27 6.25
C LYS A 174 2.84 -7.88 5.62
N ALA A 175 3.28 -6.87 6.35
CA ALA A 175 3.28 -5.50 5.86
C ALA A 175 4.04 -5.40 4.54
N ARG A 176 3.40 -4.81 3.51
CA ARG A 176 4.02 -4.52 2.20
C ARG A 176 4.52 -5.76 1.45
N SER A 177 3.99 -6.95 1.73
CA SER A 177 4.45 -8.22 1.15
C SER A 177 3.52 -8.85 0.10
N LEU A 178 2.50 -8.13 -0.36
CA LEU A 178 1.49 -8.61 -1.29
C LEU A 178 1.64 -8.00 -2.69
N GLY A 179 1.42 -8.83 -3.71
CA GLY A 179 1.50 -8.43 -5.12
C GLY A 179 2.94 -8.17 -5.58
N PRO A 180 3.13 -7.39 -6.67
CA PRO A 180 2.06 -6.94 -7.58
C PRO A 180 1.37 -8.12 -8.29
N GLY A 181 0.05 -8.07 -8.42
CA GLY A 181 -0.75 -9.10 -9.08
C GLY A 181 -0.54 -10.51 -8.49
N THR A 182 -0.22 -11.48 -9.33
CA THR A 182 0.08 -12.86 -8.89
C THR A 182 1.55 -13.08 -8.53
N TYR A 183 2.41 -12.07 -8.66
CA TYR A 183 3.82 -12.21 -8.32
C TYR A 183 4.01 -12.48 -6.83
N LYS A 184 4.97 -13.36 -6.52
CA LYS A 184 5.44 -13.62 -5.15
C LYS A 184 6.97 -13.71 -5.15
N VAL A 185 7.58 -13.01 -4.20
CA VAL A 185 9.00 -13.17 -3.86
C VAL A 185 9.23 -14.48 -3.10
N ALA A 186 10.33 -15.19 -3.38
CA ALA A 186 10.71 -16.41 -2.68
C ALA A 186 10.83 -16.19 -1.15
N ASP A 187 10.34 -17.15 -0.35
CA ASP A 187 10.25 -17.03 1.12
C ASP A 187 11.61 -16.92 1.84
N SER A 188 12.71 -17.17 1.13
CA SER A 188 14.08 -16.92 1.58
C SER A 188 14.42 -15.43 1.71
N ILE A 189 13.81 -14.57 0.89
CA ILE A 189 14.11 -13.13 0.80
C ILE A 189 13.28 -12.38 1.84
N ARG A 190 13.91 -12.02 2.97
CA ARG A 190 13.22 -11.49 4.15
C ARG A 190 12.84 -10.00 4.09
N PHE A 191 13.26 -9.26 3.06
CA PHE A 191 13.14 -7.79 2.98
C PHE A 191 12.83 -7.28 1.56
N ALA A 192 11.73 -7.75 0.94
CA ALA A 192 11.31 -7.32 -0.40
C ALA A 192 9.93 -6.65 -0.37
N ASP A 193 9.90 -5.34 -0.07
CA ASP A 193 8.70 -4.50 -0.17
C ASP A 193 8.11 -4.56 -1.60
N GLN A 194 6.86 -5.00 -1.73
CA GLN A 194 6.16 -5.10 -3.01
C GLN A 194 5.26 -3.88 -3.27
N GLY A 195 5.71 -3.04 -4.21
CA GLY A 195 5.00 -1.85 -4.65
C GLY A 195 4.27 -2.05 -5.98
N GLY A 196 3.08 -1.46 -6.09
CA GLY A 196 2.28 -1.38 -7.32
C GLY A 196 1.89 0.05 -7.67
N ASP A 197 1.46 0.26 -8.92
CA ASP A 197 0.91 1.53 -9.41
C ASP A 197 -0.61 1.63 -9.16
N ILE A 198 -1.31 0.50 -8.99
CA ILE A 198 -2.76 0.41 -8.82
C ILE A 198 -3.06 -0.38 -7.54
N LYS A 199 -4.10 0.00 -6.79
CA LYS A 199 -4.51 -0.60 -5.51
C LYS A 199 -6.02 -0.83 -5.45
N LEU A 200 -6.42 -1.98 -4.90
CA LEU A 200 -7.78 -2.26 -4.45
C LEU A 200 -7.71 -2.97 -3.11
N MET A 201 -8.29 -2.38 -2.07
CA MET A 201 -8.51 -3.00 -0.75
C MET A 201 -9.98 -2.90 -0.36
N LEU A 202 -10.46 -3.96 0.28
CA LEU A 202 -11.79 -4.15 0.81
C LEU A 202 -11.63 -4.70 2.23
N ASN A 203 -12.18 -4.02 3.24
CA ASN A 203 -12.25 -4.54 4.59
C ASN A 203 -13.72 -4.55 5.03
N THR A 204 -14.16 -5.63 5.68
CA THR A 204 -15.45 -5.69 6.35
C THR A 204 -15.28 -6.30 7.74
N GLU A 205 -15.85 -5.67 8.76
CA GLU A 205 -15.63 -6.00 10.16
C GLU A 205 -16.92 -5.85 10.98
N LEU A 206 -17.35 -6.93 11.61
CA LEU A 206 -18.47 -6.91 12.55
C LEU A 206 -17.93 -6.69 13.97
N ARG A 207 -18.05 -5.46 14.47
CA ARG A 207 -17.62 -5.03 15.83
C ARG A 207 -18.76 -5.25 16.81
N PHE A 208 -18.51 -5.90 17.95
CA PHE A 208 -19.53 -6.17 18.96
C PHE A 208 -19.01 -5.95 20.38
N LYS A 209 -19.84 -5.38 21.25
CA LYS A 209 -19.49 -5.10 22.66
C LYS A 209 -19.48 -6.39 23.47
N ILE A 210 -18.40 -6.64 24.22
CA ILE A 210 -18.28 -7.77 25.14
C ILE A 210 -18.64 -7.31 26.54
N VAL A 211 -17.88 -6.36 27.10
CA VAL A 211 -18.12 -5.80 28.45
C VAL A 211 -17.40 -4.45 28.60
N SER A 212 -18.07 -3.45 29.19
CA SER A 212 -17.47 -2.13 29.46
C SER A 212 -16.82 -1.49 28.22
N VAL A 213 -15.49 -1.35 28.19
CA VAL A 213 -14.66 -0.83 27.08
C VAL A 213 -14.10 -1.92 26.15
N LEU A 214 -14.37 -3.20 26.44
CA LEU A 214 -13.89 -4.33 25.64
C LEU A 214 -14.91 -4.69 24.55
N TYR A 215 -14.45 -4.69 23.30
CA TYR A 215 -15.20 -5.12 22.12
C TYR A 215 -14.46 -6.27 21.43
N GLY A 216 -15.23 -7.21 20.88
CA GLY A 216 -14.75 -8.18 19.92
C GLY A 216 -14.97 -7.67 18.49
N ALA A 217 -14.25 -8.27 17.54
CA ALA A 217 -14.53 -8.12 16.13
C ALA A 217 -14.26 -9.42 15.37
N LEU A 218 -15.07 -9.67 14.34
CA LEU A 218 -14.80 -10.66 13.28
C LEU A 218 -14.65 -9.91 11.97
N PHE A 219 -13.65 -10.26 11.15
CA PHE A 219 -13.35 -9.50 9.93
C PHE A 219 -12.96 -10.37 8.74
N ALA A 220 -13.21 -9.85 7.54
CA ALA A 220 -12.61 -10.32 6.29
C ALA A 220 -11.94 -9.13 5.57
N ASP A 221 -10.70 -9.36 5.13
CA ASP A 221 -9.89 -8.40 4.38
C ASP A 221 -9.60 -9.00 3.00
N ALA A 222 -9.79 -8.23 1.92
CA ALA A 222 -9.51 -8.66 0.56
C ALA A 222 -8.86 -7.54 -0.26
N GLY A 223 -7.95 -7.87 -1.17
CA GLY A 223 -7.30 -6.85 -2.01
C GLY A 223 -6.00 -7.29 -2.67
N ASN A 224 -5.44 -6.39 -3.46
CA ASN A 224 -4.10 -6.50 -4.04
C ASN A 224 -3.58 -5.13 -4.52
N VAL A 225 -2.31 -5.10 -4.92
CA VAL A 225 -1.73 -4.03 -5.74
C VAL A 225 -1.23 -4.62 -7.07
N TRP A 226 -1.12 -3.81 -8.11
CA TRP A 226 -0.63 -4.20 -9.44
C TRP A 226 0.24 -3.10 -10.03
N LEU A 227 1.16 -3.44 -10.91
CA LEU A 227 1.79 -2.46 -11.81
C LEU A 227 0.85 -2.17 -12.99
N ARG A 228 0.99 -0.99 -13.60
CA ARG A 228 0.18 -0.60 -14.77
C ARG A 228 0.57 -1.39 -16.05
N LYS A 229 1.75 -2.00 -16.05
CA LYS A 229 2.29 -2.90 -17.10
C LYS A 229 3.00 -4.08 -16.43
N GLU A 230 3.24 -5.15 -17.18
CA GLU A 230 4.09 -6.23 -16.69
C GLU A 230 5.55 -5.74 -16.56
N ASP A 231 6.24 -6.20 -15.53
CA ASP A 231 7.67 -5.98 -15.35
C ASP A 231 8.42 -7.15 -15.98
N GLU A 232 8.73 -7.02 -17.26
CA GLU A 232 9.48 -8.02 -18.05
C GLU A 232 10.95 -8.18 -17.56
N GLY A 233 11.42 -7.31 -16.68
CA GLY A 233 12.81 -7.23 -16.24
C GLY A 233 13.70 -6.51 -17.26
N ILE A 234 14.99 -6.86 -17.28
CA ILE A 234 15.97 -6.33 -18.25
C ILE A 234 16.83 -7.50 -18.75
N PRO A 235 16.91 -7.77 -20.06
CA PRO A 235 17.82 -8.78 -20.61
C PRO A 235 19.29 -8.51 -20.27
N ALA A 236 20.09 -9.57 -20.18
CA ALA A 236 21.54 -9.43 -20.06
C ALA A 236 22.14 -8.77 -21.32
N THR A 237 23.20 -8.01 -21.13
CA THR A 237 24.04 -7.49 -22.21
C THR A 237 25.47 -8.00 -22.06
N ALA A 238 26.34 -7.73 -23.02
CA ALA A 238 27.77 -8.10 -22.92
C ALA A 238 28.50 -7.48 -21.72
N THR A 239 27.92 -6.49 -21.04
CA THR A 239 28.51 -5.79 -19.88
C THR A 239 27.60 -5.69 -18.66
N THR A 240 26.38 -6.25 -18.69
CA THR A 240 25.42 -6.18 -17.56
C THR A 240 24.66 -7.48 -17.37
N PRO A 241 24.48 -7.98 -16.13
CA PRO A 241 23.63 -9.14 -15.86
C PRO A 241 22.15 -8.83 -16.17
N ALA A 242 21.35 -9.87 -16.34
CA ALA A 242 19.91 -9.75 -16.49
C ALA A 242 19.26 -9.35 -15.15
N VAL A 243 18.27 -8.46 -15.18
CA VAL A 243 17.38 -8.18 -14.05
C VAL A 243 16.13 -9.04 -14.20
N GLN A 244 15.84 -9.89 -13.22
CA GLN A 244 14.65 -10.73 -13.24
C GLN A 244 13.37 -9.87 -13.17
N GLY A 245 12.45 -10.11 -14.10
CA GLY A 245 11.11 -9.52 -14.11
C GLY A 245 10.19 -10.06 -13.01
N ARG A 246 9.00 -9.48 -12.90
CA ARG A 246 7.93 -9.87 -11.97
C ARG A 246 6.72 -10.38 -12.77
N PRO A 247 6.75 -11.62 -13.27
CA PRO A 247 5.66 -12.15 -14.08
C PRO A 247 4.34 -12.17 -13.30
N GLY A 248 3.25 -11.81 -13.97
CA GLY A 248 1.93 -11.63 -13.37
C GLY A 248 1.75 -10.34 -12.58
N SER A 249 2.62 -9.34 -12.74
CA SER A 249 2.54 -8.05 -12.03
C SER A 249 1.50 -7.07 -12.58
N GLU A 250 1.05 -7.26 -13.81
CA GLU A 250 0.24 -6.28 -14.55
C GLU A 250 -1.22 -6.20 -14.08
N PHE A 251 -1.82 -5.02 -14.22
CA PHE A 251 -3.25 -4.84 -14.00
C PHE A 251 -4.07 -5.24 -15.24
N LYS A 252 -4.76 -6.37 -15.16
CA LYS A 252 -5.81 -6.77 -16.13
C LYS A 252 -7.18 -6.72 -15.46
N LEU A 253 -8.09 -5.86 -15.94
CA LEU A 253 -9.42 -5.66 -15.34
C LEU A 253 -10.23 -6.96 -15.23
N SER A 254 -10.10 -7.86 -16.21
CA SER A 254 -10.67 -9.21 -16.21
C SER A 254 -10.20 -10.08 -15.04
N ASN A 255 -8.98 -9.85 -14.55
CA ASN A 255 -8.33 -10.70 -13.56
C ASN A 255 -8.47 -10.18 -12.14
N VAL A 256 -8.83 -8.91 -11.92
CA VAL A 256 -8.81 -8.24 -10.60
C VAL A 256 -9.43 -9.11 -9.50
N LEU A 257 -10.64 -9.64 -9.73
CA LEU A 257 -11.36 -10.50 -8.77
C LEU A 257 -10.73 -11.90 -8.63
N SER A 258 -10.01 -12.40 -9.65
CA SER A 258 -9.28 -13.67 -9.65
C SER A 258 -7.95 -13.59 -8.87
N GLU A 259 -7.41 -12.38 -8.72
CA GLU A 259 -6.08 -12.07 -8.17
C GLU A 259 -6.11 -11.38 -6.79
N LEU A 260 -7.28 -11.22 -6.16
CA LEU A 260 -7.33 -10.72 -4.77
C LEU A 260 -6.74 -11.74 -3.80
N ALA A 261 -5.80 -11.30 -2.95
CA ALA A 261 -5.53 -11.97 -1.69
C ALA A 261 -6.73 -11.79 -0.76
N VAL A 262 -7.04 -12.80 0.06
CA VAL A 262 -8.13 -12.73 1.05
C VAL A 262 -7.67 -13.33 2.37
N GLY A 263 -7.91 -12.59 3.44
CA GLY A 263 -7.69 -12.98 4.82
C GLY A 263 -8.97 -12.90 5.64
N THR A 264 -9.03 -13.66 6.72
CA THR A 264 -10.08 -13.54 7.73
C THR A 264 -9.47 -13.66 9.12
N GLY A 265 -10.21 -13.27 10.15
CA GLY A 265 -9.72 -13.32 11.50
C GLY A 265 -10.70 -12.81 12.55
N ALA A 266 -10.21 -12.79 13.77
CA ALA A 266 -10.90 -12.29 14.94
C ALA A 266 -9.97 -11.37 15.74
N GLY A 267 -10.54 -10.46 16.50
CA GLY A 267 -9.74 -9.55 17.32
C GLY A 267 -10.49 -8.95 18.49
N LEU A 268 -9.71 -8.37 19.40
CA LEU A 268 -10.16 -7.65 20.58
C LEU A 268 -9.77 -6.18 20.45
N ARG A 269 -10.68 -5.27 20.81
CA ARG A 269 -10.47 -3.83 20.91
C ARG A 269 -10.71 -3.38 22.34
N VAL A 270 -9.77 -2.63 22.90
CA VAL A 270 -9.96 -1.85 24.12
C VAL A 270 -10.16 -0.41 23.70
N ASP A 271 -11.38 0.07 23.89
CA ASP A 271 -11.85 1.39 23.48
C ASP A 271 -11.69 2.37 24.65
N ALA A 272 -10.50 2.97 24.76
CA ALA A 272 -10.25 4.03 25.74
C ALA A 272 -10.56 5.40 25.09
N THR A 273 -11.11 6.33 25.87
CA THR A 273 -11.69 7.63 25.45
C THR A 273 -10.80 8.54 24.58
N ILE A 274 -9.50 8.22 24.44
CA ILE A 274 -8.50 8.99 23.68
C ILE A 274 -7.89 8.15 22.54
N PHE A 275 -7.86 6.82 22.64
CA PHE A 275 -7.30 5.92 21.63
C PHE A 275 -7.81 4.48 21.79
N VAL A 276 -8.04 3.80 20.66
CA VAL A 276 -8.31 2.35 20.65
C VAL A 276 -6.98 1.59 20.60
N ILE A 277 -6.84 0.56 21.45
CA ILE A 277 -5.86 -0.51 21.25
C ILE A 277 -6.58 -1.70 20.60
N ARG A 278 -5.99 -2.31 19.57
CA ARG A 278 -6.47 -3.57 19.00
C ARG A 278 -5.41 -4.67 19.03
N LEU A 279 -5.88 -5.90 19.22
CA LEU A 279 -5.16 -7.15 19.07
C LEU A 279 -5.96 -8.03 18.08
N ASP A 280 -5.50 -8.10 16.84
CA ASP A 280 -6.14 -8.90 15.77
C ASP A 280 -5.29 -10.15 15.47
N VAL A 281 -5.93 -11.30 15.31
CA VAL A 281 -5.30 -12.54 14.82
C VAL A 281 -5.96 -12.91 13.50
N ALA A 282 -5.16 -12.97 12.43
CA ALA A 282 -5.63 -13.20 11.07
C ALA A 282 -4.91 -14.38 10.40
N PHE A 283 -5.55 -15.00 9.42
CA PHE A 283 -4.97 -16.04 8.57
C PHE A 283 -5.46 -15.93 7.12
N PRO A 284 -4.64 -16.34 6.15
CA PRO A 284 -5.01 -16.29 4.74
C PRO A 284 -6.01 -17.39 4.39
N VAL A 285 -7.11 -17.03 3.72
CA VAL A 285 -8.05 -17.96 3.10
C VAL A 285 -7.89 -18.01 1.58
N ARG A 286 -7.21 -17.02 0.99
CA ARG A 286 -6.90 -17.00 -0.45
C ARG A 286 -5.54 -16.39 -0.74
N LYS A 287 -4.72 -17.09 -1.54
CA LYS A 287 -3.34 -16.73 -1.89
C LYS A 287 -3.23 -16.59 -3.43
N PRO A 288 -3.03 -15.38 -3.99
CA PRO A 288 -3.23 -15.13 -5.43
C PRO A 288 -2.09 -15.64 -6.33
N TRP A 289 -0.90 -15.89 -5.75
CA TRP A 289 0.25 -16.48 -6.44
C TRP A 289 0.15 -18.00 -6.64
N LEU A 290 -0.91 -18.66 -6.15
CA LEU A 290 -1.13 -20.08 -6.38
C LEU A 290 -1.78 -20.31 -7.77
N PRO A 291 -1.65 -21.53 -8.33
CA PRO A 291 -2.32 -21.93 -9.56
C PRO A 291 -3.84 -21.69 -9.54
N ASN A 292 -4.43 -21.50 -10.72
CA ASN A 292 -5.88 -21.38 -10.84
C ASN A 292 -6.57 -22.67 -10.34
N GLY A 293 -7.56 -22.53 -9.48
CA GLY A 293 -8.15 -23.62 -8.69
C GLY A 293 -7.61 -23.67 -7.26
N GLU A 294 -6.30 -23.67 -7.08
CA GLU A 294 -5.62 -23.80 -5.78
C GLU A 294 -5.58 -22.51 -4.94
N ARG A 295 -6.00 -21.36 -5.50
CA ARG A 295 -5.93 -20.06 -4.81
C ARG A 295 -6.71 -19.98 -3.50
N TRP A 296 -7.79 -20.73 -3.35
CA TRP A 296 -8.55 -20.79 -2.10
C TRP A 296 -8.00 -21.92 -1.21
N VAL A 297 -7.52 -21.57 -0.02
CA VAL A 297 -6.75 -22.47 0.86
C VAL A 297 -7.53 -22.88 2.11
N PHE A 298 -8.85 -23.06 1.97
CA PHE A 298 -9.72 -23.46 3.08
C PHE A 298 -9.38 -24.85 3.63
N ASP A 299 -9.16 -25.84 2.75
CA ASP A 299 -8.84 -27.21 3.12
C ASP A 299 -7.42 -27.38 3.70
N ASP A 300 -6.59 -26.34 3.57
CA ASP A 300 -5.29 -26.24 4.21
C ASP A 300 -5.33 -25.77 5.66
N ILE A 301 -6.45 -25.26 6.16
CA ILE A 301 -6.56 -24.65 7.48
C ILE A 301 -6.42 -25.72 8.58
N LYS A 302 -5.20 -25.86 9.09
CA LYS A 302 -4.81 -26.91 10.04
C LYS A 302 -4.47 -26.31 11.40
N PHE A 303 -5.45 -25.68 12.06
CA PHE A 303 -5.31 -25.02 13.37
C PHE A 303 -4.65 -25.89 14.46
N GLY A 304 -4.81 -27.22 14.41
CA GLY A 304 -4.14 -28.15 15.34
C GLY A 304 -2.61 -28.22 15.16
N SER A 305 -2.10 -27.97 13.94
CA SER A 305 -0.68 -28.07 13.63
C SER A 305 0.12 -26.85 14.08
N SER A 306 1.22 -27.08 14.79
CA SER A 306 2.15 -26.04 15.24
C SER A 306 2.88 -25.34 14.09
N SER A 307 3.25 -26.07 13.03
CA SER A 307 3.86 -25.49 11.83
C SER A 307 2.86 -24.61 11.08
N TRP A 308 1.65 -25.12 10.81
CA TRP A 308 0.61 -24.33 10.14
C TRP A 308 0.31 -23.03 10.89
N ARG A 309 0.17 -23.09 12.22
CA ARG A 309 -0.05 -21.91 13.06
C ARG A 309 1.10 -20.89 12.93
N ARG A 310 2.35 -21.33 13.06
CA ARG A 310 3.55 -20.47 12.94
C ARG A 310 3.65 -19.81 11.57
N ASP A 311 3.25 -20.54 10.52
CA ASP A 311 3.50 -20.15 9.13
C ASP A 311 2.32 -19.40 8.48
N ASN A 312 1.13 -19.39 9.11
CA ASN A 312 -0.09 -18.75 8.57
C ASN A 312 -0.85 -17.83 9.56
N LEU A 313 -0.65 -17.92 10.88
CA LEU A 313 -1.26 -16.95 11.81
C LEU A 313 -0.41 -15.67 11.89
N ILE A 314 -1.03 -14.52 11.63
CA ILE A 314 -0.41 -13.21 11.82
C ILE A 314 -1.10 -12.47 12.97
N TYR A 315 -0.30 -12.18 13.99
CA TYR A 315 -0.68 -11.39 15.15
C TYR A 315 -0.41 -9.91 14.86
N ASN A 316 -1.45 -9.09 14.92
CA ASN A 316 -1.41 -7.67 14.60
C ASN A 316 -1.76 -6.86 15.85
N ILE A 317 -0.91 -5.89 16.19
CA ILE A 317 -1.18 -4.87 17.22
C ILE A 317 -1.43 -3.54 16.50
N GLY A 318 -2.41 -2.77 16.96
CA GLY A 318 -2.67 -1.41 16.46
C GLY A 318 -3.06 -0.45 17.58
N ILE A 319 -2.74 0.82 17.40
CA ILE A 319 -3.02 1.93 18.31
C ILE A 319 -3.55 3.10 17.49
N GLY A 320 -4.67 3.71 17.90
CA GLY A 320 -5.28 4.88 17.25
C GLY A 320 -6.68 4.60 16.69
N TYR A 321 -7.24 5.55 15.93
CA TYR A 321 -8.59 5.44 15.41
C TYR A 321 -8.71 4.31 14.36
N PRO A 322 -9.62 3.34 14.55
CA PRO A 322 -9.58 2.08 13.81
C PRO A 322 -10.20 2.16 12.41
N PHE A 323 -9.32 2.03 11.42
CA PHE A 323 -9.60 1.21 10.25
C PHE A 323 -9.34 -0.25 10.67
#